data_AF-A0A932F5M3-F1
#
_entry.id   AF-A0A932F5M3-F1
#
_cell.length_a   1.000
_cell.length_b   1.000
_cell.length_c   1.000
_cell.angle_alpha   90.00
_cell.angle_beta   90.00
_cell.angle_gamma   90.00
#
_symmetry.space_group_name_H-M   'P 1'
#
loop_
_entity.id
_entity.type
_entity.pdbx_description
1 polymer ?
#
loop_
_entity_poly.entity_id
_entity_poly.type
_entity_poly.pdbx_seq_one_letter_code
_entity_poly.pdbx_strand_id
1 'polypeptide(L)'
;MKNKDADSSAAALAAPPVVAASAPASVAEEPVIKKPTAAEMSLADGLKAYQGGQYRMAETQLKTALQAGLTSPADVANAHKHLAFIYCTSKRDSQCLAAFKAAKAADPSFALSKAEAGHPMWARTYKKAMGLK
;
A
#
# COMPACT_ATOMS: atom_id res chain seq x y z
N MET A 1 -32.50 30.54 -7.84
CA MET A 1 -31.62 29.68 -8.68
C MET A 1 -30.64 30.60 -9.40
N LYS A 2 -29.33 30.48 -9.15
CA LYS A 2 -28.29 31.20 -9.90
C LYS A 2 -27.57 30.18 -10.78
N ASN A 3 -27.97 30.11 -12.04
CA ASN A 3 -27.28 29.36 -13.08
C ASN A 3 -25.97 30.08 -13.40
N LYS A 4 -24.87 29.32 -13.44
CA LYS A 4 -23.54 29.83 -13.74
C LYS A 4 -23.11 29.24 -15.08
N ASP A 5 -23.06 30.12 -16.07
CA ASP A 5 -22.75 29.84 -17.46
C ASP A 5 -21.30 29.38 -17.63
N ALA A 6 -21.14 28.47 -18.59
CA ALA A 6 -19.88 27.98 -19.12
C ALA A 6 -19.52 28.75 -20.39
N ASP A 7 -18.28 29.23 -20.49
CA ASP A 7 -17.62 29.65 -21.74
C ASP A 7 -16.09 29.65 -21.46
N SER A 8 -15.32 28.70 -21.99
CA SER A 8 -14.64 28.70 -23.30
C SER A 8 -13.39 29.60 -23.36
N SER A 9 -12.23 29.02 -23.70
CA SER A 9 -11.31 29.55 -24.73
C SER A 9 -10.00 28.74 -24.83
N ALA A 10 -9.64 28.48 -26.09
CA ALA A 10 -8.42 27.83 -26.55
C ALA A 10 -7.29 28.84 -26.82
N ALA A 11 -6.04 28.36 -26.87
CA ALA A 11 -4.98 28.93 -27.73
C ALA A 11 -3.82 27.93 -27.90
N ALA A 12 -3.47 27.66 -29.16
CA ALA A 12 -2.30 26.92 -29.62
C ALA A 12 -1.09 27.86 -29.83
N LEU A 13 0.16 27.35 -29.85
CA LEU A 13 1.34 27.90 -30.57
C LEU A 13 2.46 26.82 -30.66
N ALA A 14 3.33 26.89 -31.69
CA ALA A 14 4.06 25.79 -32.35
C ALA A 14 5.61 25.71 -32.14
N ALA A 15 6.19 24.49 -32.34
CA ALA A 15 7.50 23.97 -32.89
C ALA A 15 8.82 24.80 -32.87
N PRO A 16 10.09 24.26 -32.95
CA PRO A 16 10.59 23.17 -33.84
C PRO A 16 11.76 22.27 -33.28
N PRO A 17 12.42 21.38 -34.08
CA PRO A 17 13.12 20.15 -33.63
C PRO A 17 14.65 20.27 -33.57
N VAL A 18 15.31 19.36 -32.83
CA VAL A 18 16.75 19.06 -32.98
C VAL A 18 17.02 17.56 -32.90
N VAL A 19 17.80 17.09 -33.86
CA VAL A 19 18.27 15.72 -34.09
C VAL A 19 19.47 15.39 -33.20
N ALA A 20 19.58 14.14 -32.73
CA ALA A 20 20.87 13.50 -32.44
C ALA A 20 20.70 11.98 -32.47
N ALA A 21 21.33 11.33 -33.46
CA ALA A 21 21.50 9.89 -33.55
C ALA A 21 22.66 9.44 -32.66
N SER A 22 22.50 8.31 -31.95
CA SER A 22 23.58 7.35 -31.63
C SER A 22 22.98 6.04 -31.09
N ALA A 23 23.52 4.94 -31.59
CA ALA A 23 23.15 3.54 -31.47
C ALA A 23 23.46 2.92 -30.07
N PRO A 24 23.52 1.58 -29.91
CA PRO A 24 22.56 0.52 -30.18
C PRO A 24 22.14 -0.24 -28.89
N ALA A 25 21.07 -1.04 -29.01
CA ALA A 25 20.78 -2.26 -28.24
C ALA A 25 21.34 -2.36 -26.79
N SER A 26 20.67 -1.71 -25.84
CA SER A 26 20.54 -2.34 -24.52
C SER A 26 19.31 -3.21 -24.60
N VAL A 27 19.48 -4.50 -24.34
CA VAL A 27 18.38 -5.43 -24.07
C VAL A 27 17.67 -4.90 -22.83
N ALA A 28 16.71 -4.00 -23.05
CA ALA A 28 15.72 -3.69 -22.03
C ALA A 28 14.85 -4.92 -21.97
N GLU A 29 15.14 -5.79 -21.01
CA GLU A 29 14.16 -6.74 -20.52
C GLU A 29 12.91 -5.93 -20.21
N GLU A 30 11.95 -5.97 -21.14
CA GLU A 30 10.64 -5.32 -20.99
C GLU A 30 10.14 -5.70 -19.60
N PRO A 31 9.86 -4.74 -18.71
CA PRO A 31 9.22 -5.08 -17.47
C PRO A 31 7.87 -5.67 -17.87
N VAL A 32 7.74 -6.99 -17.81
CA VAL A 32 6.49 -7.69 -18.03
C VAL A 32 5.49 -7.03 -17.10
N ILE A 33 4.62 -6.19 -17.66
CA ILE A 33 3.60 -5.47 -16.90
C ILE A 33 2.60 -6.54 -16.46
N LYS A 34 2.91 -7.20 -15.35
CA LYS A 34 2.00 -8.11 -14.68
C LYS A 34 0.80 -7.26 -14.26
N LYS A 35 -0.34 -7.49 -14.89
CA LYS A 35 -1.60 -6.88 -14.44
C LYS A 35 -1.82 -7.24 -12.97
N PRO A 36 -2.24 -6.29 -12.14
CA PRO A 36 -2.56 -6.57 -10.75
C PRO A 36 -3.69 -7.59 -10.70
N THR A 37 -3.50 -8.62 -9.87
CA THR A 37 -4.50 -9.62 -9.53
C THR A 37 -5.63 -8.99 -8.72
N ALA A 38 -6.76 -9.70 -8.60
CA ALA A 38 -7.87 -9.27 -7.74
C ALA A 38 -7.44 -9.10 -6.26
N ALA A 39 -6.48 -9.90 -5.79
CA ALA A 39 -5.91 -9.78 -4.46
C ALA A 39 -5.09 -8.50 -4.30
N GLU A 40 -4.25 -8.16 -5.28
CA GLU A 40 -3.44 -6.93 -5.28
C GLU A 40 -4.30 -5.67 -5.43
N MET A 41 -5.36 -5.71 -6.24
CA MET A 41 -6.35 -4.64 -6.32
C MET A 41 -7.04 -4.43 -4.97
N SER A 42 -7.43 -5.53 -4.32
CA SER A 42 -8.00 -5.48 -2.97
C SER A 42 -7.01 -4.87 -1.98
N LEU A 43 -5.74 -5.26 -2.00
CA LEU A 43 -4.73 -4.65 -1.14
C LEU A 43 -4.67 -3.14 -1.37
N ALA A 44 -4.56 -2.69 -2.63
CA ALA A 44 -4.49 -1.28 -2.98
C ALA A 44 -5.71 -0.48 -2.48
N ASP A 45 -6.92 -1.02 -2.64
CA ASP A 45 -8.15 -0.39 -2.14
C ASP A 45 -8.15 -0.29 -0.61
N GLY A 46 -7.68 -1.33 0.08
CA GLY A 46 -7.55 -1.33 1.54
C GLY A 46 -6.56 -0.28 2.04
N LEU A 47 -5.42 -0.15 1.36
CA LEU A 47 -4.40 0.87 1.66
C LEU A 47 -4.92 2.29 1.39
N LYS A 48 -5.67 2.49 0.30
CA LYS A 48 -6.30 3.77 -0.01
C LYS A 48 -7.35 4.14 1.04
N ALA A 49 -8.18 3.18 1.44
CA ALA A 49 -9.16 3.37 2.51
C ALA A 49 -8.49 3.71 3.85
N TYR A 50 -7.38 3.05 4.20
CA TYR A 50 -6.62 3.33 5.41
C TYR A 50 -6.08 4.77 5.42
N GLN A 51 -5.46 5.20 4.32
CA GLN A 51 -4.95 6.58 4.16
C GLN A 51 -6.07 7.62 4.22
N GLY A 52 -7.26 7.28 3.73
CA GLY A 52 -8.47 8.11 3.84
C GLY A 52 -9.15 8.07 5.23
N GLY A 53 -8.58 7.40 6.22
CA GLY A 53 -9.16 7.25 7.57
C GLY A 53 -10.37 6.31 7.65
N GLN A 54 -10.68 5.59 6.57
CA GLN A 54 -11.81 4.64 6.49
C GLN A 54 -11.40 3.27 7.05
N TYR A 55 -11.04 3.21 8.34
CA TYR A 55 -10.45 2.02 8.96
C TYR A 55 -11.32 0.76 8.88
N ARG A 56 -12.65 0.91 8.95
CA ARG A 56 -13.58 -0.22 8.79
C ARG A 56 -13.53 -0.82 7.39
N MET A 57 -13.54 0.03 6.36
CA MET A 57 -13.45 -0.41 4.97
C MET A 57 -12.06 -1.00 4.68
N ALA A 58 -11.01 -0.35 5.19
CA ALA A 58 -9.64 -0.85 5.10
C ALA A 58 -9.52 -2.25 5.71
N GLU A 59 -10.04 -2.48 6.91
CA GLU A 59 -10.01 -3.81 7.56
C GLU A 59 -10.65 -4.87 6.66
N THR A 60 -11.86 -4.61 6.15
CA THR A 60 -12.56 -5.56 5.27
C THR A 60 -11.74 -5.86 4.02
N GLN A 61 -11.25 -4.82 3.35
CA GLN A 61 -10.60 -4.93 2.06
C GLN A 61 -9.22 -5.60 2.16
N LEU A 62 -8.46 -5.31 3.23
CA LEU A 62 -7.19 -5.99 3.52
C LEU A 62 -7.40 -7.47 3.84
N LYS A 63 -8.48 -7.82 4.54
CA LYS A 63 -8.84 -9.23 4.78
C LYS A 63 -9.25 -9.94 3.50
N THR A 64 -9.99 -9.27 2.62
CA THR A 64 -10.32 -9.79 1.28
C THR A 64 -9.06 -10.05 0.47
N ALA A 65 -8.09 -9.13 0.48
CA ALA A 65 -6.81 -9.33 -0.21
C ALA A 65 -6.07 -10.58 0.28
N LEU A 66 -5.99 -10.76 1.60
CA LEU A 66 -5.39 -11.95 2.20
C LEU A 66 -6.12 -13.25 1.83
N GLN A 67 -7.45 -13.23 1.84
CA GLN A 67 -8.28 -14.39 1.45
C GLN A 67 -8.18 -14.71 -0.04
N ALA A 68 -8.03 -13.69 -0.88
CA ALA A 68 -7.86 -13.84 -2.33
C ALA A 68 -6.48 -14.40 -2.73
N GLY A 69 -5.53 -14.50 -1.79
CA GLY A 69 -4.22 -15.09 -2.01
C GLY A 69 -3.25 -14.13 -2.69
N LEU A 70 -2.69 -13.19 -1.93
CA LEU A 70 -1.60 -12.34 -2.39
C LEU A 70 -0.36 -13.18 -2.74
N THR A 71 0.19 -12.95 -3.93
CA THR A 71 1.31 -13.74 -4.47
C THR A 71 2.64 -13.39 -3.80
N SER A 72 2.82 -12.12 -3.39
CA SER A 72 4.06 -11.63 -2.80
C SER A 72 4.01 -11.74 -1.27
N PRO A 73 5.01 -12.34 -0.61
CA PRO A 73 5.08 -12.37 0.85
C PRO A 73 5.16 -10.95 1.45
N ALA A 74 5.81 -10.03 0.73
CA ALA A 74 5.88 -8.63 1.13
C ALA A 74 4.48 -7.97 1.15
N ASP A 75 3.62 -8.30 0.19
CA ASP A 75 2.24 -7.78 0.14
C ASP A 75 1.37 -8.37 1.24
N VAL A 76 1.52 -9.67 1.51
CA VAL A 76 0.86 -10.34 2.65
C VAL A 76 1.28 -9.66 3.96
N ALA A 77 2.57 -9.42 4.14
CA ALA A 77 3.10 -8.72 5.31
C ALA A 77 2.60 -7.27 5.39
N ASN A 78 2.49 -6.57 4.26
CA ASN A 78 1.95 -5.21 4.19
C ASN A 78 0.46 -5.19 4.57
N ALA A 79 -0.33 -6.16 4.11
CA ALA A 79 -1.74 -6.28 4.49
C ALA A 79 -1.89 -6.48 6.00
N HIS A 80 -1.12 -7.41 6.57
CA HIS A 80 -1.11 -7.67 8.00
C HIS A 80 -0.59 -6.50 8.82
N LYS A 81 0.38 -5.73 8.33
CA LYS A 81 0.86 -4.48 8.95
C LYS A 81 -0.28 -3.50 9.16
N HIS A 82 -1.04 -3.22 8.10
CA HIS A 82 -2.13 -2.25 8.17
C HIS A 82 -3.30 -2.75 9.03
N LEU A 83 -3.60 -4.05 8.99
CA LEU A 83 -4.53 -4.66 9.93
C LEU A 83 -4.07 -4.50 11.38
N ALA A 84 -2.78 -4.71 11.67
CA ALA A 84 -2.22 -4.50 13.00
C ALA A 84 -2.40 -3.05 13.46
N PHE A 85 -2.13 -2.06 12.60
CA PHE A 85 -2.35 -0.66 12.92
C PHE A 85 -3.82 -0.37 13.25
N ILE A 86 -4.76 -0.83 12.42
CA ILE A 86 -6.21 -0.69 12.66
C ILE A 86 -6.63 -1.33 13.99
N TYR A 87 -6.10 -2.52 14.31
CA TYR A 87 -6.41 -3.21 15.57
C TYR A 87 -5.86 -2.49 16.78
N CYS A 88 -4.62 -2.02 16.70
CA CYS A 88 -4.00 -1.27 17.79
C CYS A 88 -4.72 0.05 18.04
N THR A 89 -5.13 0.79 17.00
CA THR A 89 -5.90 2.04 17.16
C THR A 89 -7.30 1.78 17.73
N SER A 90 -7.86 0.59 17.48
CA SER A 90 -9.16 0.16 18.00
C SER A 90 -9.11 -0.53 19.37
N LYS A 91 -7.96 -0.48 20.08
CA LYS A 91 -7.72 -1.17 21.36
C LYS A 91 -7.92 -2.69 21.34
N ARG A 92 -7.76 -3.34 20.18
CA ARG A 92 -7.84 -4.80 20.00
C ARG A 92 -6.45 -5.43 20.09
N ASP A 93 -5.82 -5.34 21.28
CA ASP A 93 -4.40 -5.69 21.48
C ASP A 93 -4.02 -7.11 21.05
N SER A 94 -4.84 -8.10 21.40
CA SER A 94 -4.61 -9.52 21.04
C SER A 94 -4.52 -9.71 19.52
N GLN A 95 -5.42 -9.07 18.78
CA GLN A 95 -5.46 -9.16 17.32
C GLN A 95 -4.37 -8.31 16.67
N CYS A 96 -4.02 -7.16 17.26
CA CYS A 96 -2.88 -6.37 16.81
C CYS A 96 -1.58 -7.18 16.89
N LEU A 97 -1.35 -7.86 18.02
CA LEU A 97 -0.19 -8.74 18.21
C LEU A 97 -0.19 -9.89 17.21
N ALA A 98 -1.35 -10.56 17.03
CA ALA A 98 -1.49 -11.64 16.07
C ALA A 98 -1.21 -11.19 14.63
N ALA A 99 -1.68 -10.00 14.24
CA ALA A 99 -1.45 -9.44 12.91
C ALA A 99 0.04 -9.13 12.68
N PHE A 100 0.76 -8.54 13.64
CA PHE A 100 2.21 -8.36 13.50
C PHE A 100 2.98 -9.68 13.43
N LYS A 101 2.56 -10.69 14.19
CA LYS A 101 3.16 -12.03 14.08
C LYS A 101 2.90 -12.65 12.71
N ALA A 102 1.69 -12.51 12.18
CA ALA A 102 1.34 -12.98 10.84
C ALA A 102 2.15 -12.25 9.76
N ALA A 103 2.36 -10.93 9.90
CA ALA A 103 3.23 -10.18 8.99
C ALA A 103 4.67 -10.73 8.99
N LYS A 104 5.26 -10.97 10.17
CA LYS A 104 6.60 -11.57 10.31
C LYS A 104 6.66 -13.01 9.78
N ALA A 105 5.58 -13.78 9.96
CA ALA A 105 5.52 -15.15 9.49
C ALA A 105 5.41 -15.22 7.95
N ALA A 106 4.71 -14.26 7.34
CA ALA A 106 4.59 -14.14 5.89
C ALA A 106 5.89 -13.66 5.25
N ASP A 107 6.53 -12.64 5.83
CA ASP A 107 7.83 -12.14 5.41
C ASP A 107 8.76 -12.02 6.62
N PRO A 108 9.78 -12.89 6.75
CA PRO A 108 10.74 -12.82 7.85
C PRO A 108 11.60 -11.55 7.82
N SER A 109 11.69 -10.87 6.67
CA SER A 109 12.37 -9.58 6.51
C SER A 109 11.48 -8.40 6.92
N PHE A 110 10.22 -8.64 7.26
CA PHE A 110 9.27 -7.62 7.64
C PHE A 110 9.75 -6.83 8.86
N ALA A 111 10.00 -5.55 8.66
CA ALA A 111 10.31 -4.60 9.71
C ALA A 111 9.55 -3.30 9.48
N LEU A 112 9.07 -2.70 10.57
CA LEU A 112 8.53 -1.34 10.51
C LEU A 112 9.68 -0.36 10.28
N SER A 113 9.41 0.70 9.52
CA SER A 113 10.36 1.81 9.43
C SER A 113 10.57 2.45 10.81
N LYS A 114 11.68 3.17 10.99
CA LYS A 114 11.99 3.85 12.25
C LYS A 114 10.87 4.81 12.69
N ALA A 115 10.21 5.45 11.74
CA ALA A 115 9.06 6.34 11.98
C ALA A 115 7.84 5.58 12.49
N GLU A 116 7.49 4.45 11.86
CA GLU A 116 6.34 3.63 12.27
C GLU A 116 6.59 2.89 13.58
N ALA A 117 7.79 2.34 13.80
CA ALA A 117 8.12 1.56 14.98
C ALA A 117 8.10 2.38 16.29
N GLY A 118 8.24 3.70 16.20
CA GLY A 118 8.19 4.63 17.34
C GLY A 118 6.80 5.04 17.80
N HIS A 119 5.73 4.62 17.11
CA HIS A 119 4.39 5.12 17.38
C HIS A 119 3.80 4.56 18.70
N PRO A 120 3.31 5.40 19.63
CA PRO A 120 2.95 4.97 20.99
C PRO A 120 1.83 3.93 21.03
N MET A 121 0.91 3.92 20.05
CA MET A 121 -0.21 2.98 20.04
C MET A 121 0.19 1.54 19.71
N TRP A 122 1.17 1.32 18.84
CA TRP A 122 1.54 -0.04 18.41
C TRP A 122 2.98 -0.41 18.69
N ALA A 123 3.88 0.53 19.01
CA ALA A 123 5.29 0.24 19.28
C ALA A 123 5.48 -0.86 20.34
N ARG A 124 4.71 -0.80 21.43
CA ARG A 124 4.77 -1.82 22.50
C ARG A 124 4.34 -3.19 22.01
N THR A 125 3.25 -3.26 21.25
CA THR A 125 2.69 -4.51 20.73
C THR A 125 3.57 -5.09 19.62
N TYR A 126 4.12 -4.23 18.77
CA TYR A 126 5.09 -4.57 17.73
C TYR A 126 6.37 -5.17 18.33
N LYS A 127 6.98 -4.52 19.33
CA LYS A 127 8.15 -5.07 20.03
C LYS A 127 7.88 -6.45 20.62
N LYS A 128 6.73 -6.63 21.29
CA LYS A 128 6.29 -7.94 21.79
C LYS A 128 6.11 -8.97 20.68
N ALA A 129 5.51 -8.60 19.55
CA ALA A 129 5.32 -9.50 18.42
C ALA A 129 6.66 -9.89 17.75
N MET A 130 7.62 -8.98 17.72
CA MET A 130 8.95 -9.21 17.15
C MET A 130 9.91 -9.92 18.11
N GLY A 131 9.57 -10.02 19.39
CA GLY A 131 10.46 -10.58 20.43
C GLY A 131 11.59 -9.61 20.83
N LEU A 132 11.41 -8.31 20.56
CA LEU A 132 12.37 -7.28 20.92
C LEU A 132 12.18 -6.95 22.41
N LYS A 133 13.24 -7.17 23.19
CA LYS A 133 13.25 -7.02 24.65
C LYS A 133 13.69 -5.61 25.06
#